data_AF-A0A3R8ZK71-F1
#
_entry.id   AF-A0A3R8ZK71-F1
#
_cell.length_a   1.000
_cell.length_b   1.000
_cell.length_c   1.000
_cell.angle_alpha   90.00
_cell.angle_beta   90.00
_cell.angle_gamma   90.00
#
_symmetry.space_group_name_H-M   'P 1'
#
loop_
_entity.id
_entity.type
_entity.pdbx_description
1 polymer ?
#
loop_
_entity_poly.entity_id
_entity_poly.type
_entity_poly.pdbx_seq_one_letter_code
_entity_poly.pdbx_strand_id
1 'polypeptide(L)'
;MSASEQDPVLGSQYTIDAFIFERSALLKTLHEAGLFTIEASLNKLYLPVDKALADQMGCSQFSPQPVASYYEGMLEHLKRIEDSADGQAAMQLEAGALQRVAESVEKLQLTVKAALINGDLFLG
;
A
#
# COMPACT_ATOMS: atom_id res chain seq x y z
N MET A 1 -15.15 36.03 6.57
CA MET A 1 -15.02 34.93 7.55
C MET A 1 -14.31 33.80 6.83
N SER A 2 -12.99 33.69 7.01
CA SER A 2 -12.23 32.54 6.50
C SER A 2 -12.60 31.33 7.33
N ALA A 3 -13.12 30.28 6.70
CA ALA A 3 -13.22 28.99 7.34
C ALA A 3 -11.81 28.59 7.78
N SER A 4 -11.60 28.37 9.08
CA SER A 4 -10.39 27.72 9.57
C SER A 4 -10.35 26.34 8.93
N GLU A 5 -9.44 26.11 7.99
CA GLU A 5 -8.99 24.75 7.65
C GLU A 5 -8.50 24.13 8.96
N GLN A 6 -9.35 23.31 9.58
CA GLN A 6 -8.91 22.46 10.66
C GLN A 6 -7.99 21.43 10.03
N ASP A 7 -6.74 21.38 10.47
CA ASP A 7 -5.83 20.31 10.07
C ASP A 7 -6.53 18.96 10.33
N PRO A 8 -6.60 18.07 9.33
CA PRO A 8 -7.35 16.84 9.47
C PRO A 8 -6.74 15.97 10.57
N VAL A 9 -7.58 15.47 11.48
CA VAL A 9 -7.14 14.57 12.57
C VAL A 9 -6.54 13.27 12.00
N LEU A 10 -7.07 12.80 10.87
CA LEU A 10 -6.61 11.61 10.16
C LEU A 10 -6.16 11.96 8.73
N GLY A 11 -4.97 11.48 8.34
CA GLY A 11 -4.45 11.56 6.97
C GLY A 11 -4.76 10.29 6.18
N SER A 12 -5.01 10.43 4.87
CA SER A 12 -5.18 9.27 3.99
C SER A 12 -3.81 8.73 3.56
N GLN A 13 -3.40 7.64 4.19
CA GLN A 13 -2.19 6.89 3.85
C GLN A 13 -2.49 5.90 2.71
N TYR A 14 -1.61 5.87 1.71
CA TYR A 14 -1.62 4.82 0.69
C TYR A 14 -0.68 3.70 1.10
N THR A 15 -1.12 2.43 0.96
CA THR A 15 -0.21 1.29 1.08
C THR A 15 0.73 1.18 -0.12
N ILE A 16 0.19 1.40 -1.32
CA ILE A 16 0.90 1.43 -2.59
C ILE A 16 0.67 2.81 -3.19
N ASP A 17 1.63 3.71 -3.06
CA ASP A 17 1.55 5.04 -3.68
C ASP A 17 2.09 5.03 -5.12
N ALA A 18 2.08 6.19 -5.76
CA ALA A 18 2.62 6.35 -7.12
C ALA A 18 4.11 5.97 -7.21
N PHE A 19 4.90 6.18 -6.14
CA PHE A 19 6.32 5.84 -6.16
C PHE A 19 6.53 4.32 -6.29
N ILE A 20 5.76 3.53 -5.53
CA ILE A 20 5.78 2.07 -5.57
C ILE A 20 5.21 1.57 -6.90
N PHE A 21 4.06 2.10 -7.32
CA PHE A 21 3.40 1.71 -8.57
C PHE A 21 4.33 1.88 -9.78
N GLU A 22 5.01 3.02 -9.90
CA GLU A 22 5.88 3.30 -11.03
C GLU A 22 7.09 2.35 -11.15
N ARG A 23 7.46 1.68 -10.05
CA ARG A 23 8.62 0.79 -9.96
C ARG A 23 8.27 -0.70 -9.96
N SER A 24 7.00 -1.06 -10.04
CA SER A 24 6.55 -2.46 -10.05
C SER A 24 5.94 -2.81 -11.40
N ALA A 25 6.63 -3.65 -12.18
CA ALA A 25 6.11 -4.16 -13.43
C ALA A 25 4.84 -4.99 -13.19
N LEU A 26 4.85 -5.83 -12.15
CA LEU A 26 3.68 -6.59 -11.70
C LEU A 26 2.43 -5.73 -11.51
N LEU A 27 2.53 -4.60 -10.79
CA LEU A 27 1.38 -3.74 -10.54
C LEU A 27 0.86 -3.07 -11.82
N LYS A 28 1.76 -2.69 -12.74
CA LYS A 28 1.38 -2.15 -14.05
C LYS A 28 0.62 -3.19 -14.86
N THR A 29 1.10 -4.44 -14.90
CA THR A 29 0.41 -5.55 -15.57
C THR A 29 -0.98 -5.81 -14.98
N LEU A 30 -1.11 -5.82 -13.65
CA LEU A 30 -2.43 -5.97 -13.01
C LEU A 30 -3.36 -4.78 -13.30
N HIS A 31 -2.81 -3.56 -13.37
CA HIS A 31 -3.59 -2.37 -13.69
C HIS A 31 -4.12 -2.42 -15.13
N GLU A 32 -3.28 -2.78 -16.09
CA GLU A 32 -3.66 -2.97 -17.49
C GLU A 32 -4.72 -4.08 -17.66
N ALA A 33 -4.66 -5.13 -16.84
CA ALA A 33 -5.66 -6.18 -16.78
C ALA A 33 -6.96 -5.78 -16.04
N GLY A 34 -7.03 -4.57 -15.48
CA GLY A 34 -8.18 -4.07 -14.72
C GLY A 34 -8.33 -4.69 -13.32
N LEU A 35 -7.29 -5.31 -12.79
CA LEU A 35 -7.27 -6.01 -11.49
C LEU A 35 -6.64 -5.18 -10.36
N PHE A 36 -6.07 -4.02 -10.67
CA PHE A 36 -5.48 -3.13 -9.68
C PHE A 36 -5.68 -1.65 -10.05
N THR A 37 -5.91 -0.79 -9.05
CA THR A 37 -5.94 0.69 -9.20
C THR A 37 -5.44 1.34 -7.92
N ILE A 38 -4.61 2.37 -8.05
CA ILE A 38 -4.03 3.10 -6.91
C ILE A 38 -5.14 3.80 -6.10
N GLU A 39 -6.20 4.24 -6.78
CA GLU A 39 -7.30 5.00 -6.20
C GLU A 39 -8.27 4.13 -5.40
N ALA A 40 -8.15 2.79 -5.46
CA ALA A 40 -9.01 1.87 -4.73
C ALA A 40 -9.06 2.21 -3.24
N SER A 41 -10.25 2.15 -2.65
CA SER A 41 -10.43 2.28 -1.20
C SER A 41 -9.61 1.23 -0.42
N LEU A 42 -9.43 0.04 -1.01
CA LEU A 42 -8.58 -1.01 -0.47
C LEU A 42 -7.10 -0.61 -0.37
N ASN A 43 -6.64 0.39 -1.12
CA ASN A 43 -5.27 0.89 -1.04
C ASN A 43 -5.10 2.02 -0.01
N LYS A 44 -6.20 2.53 0.56
CA LYS A 44 -6.19 3.66 1.51
C LYS A 44 -6.39 3.19 2.95
N LEU A 45 -5.68 3.81 3.88
CA LEU A 45 -5.84 3.68 5.32
C LEU A 45 -5.85 5.09 5.92
N TYR A 46 -6.67 5.33 6.95
CA TYR A 46 -6.68 6.60 7.66
C TYR A 46 -5.87 6.47 8.94
N LEU A 47 -4.81 7.25 9.07
CA LEU A 47 -3.89 7.23 10.21
C LEU A 47 -3.87 8.59 10.92
N PRO A 48 -3.67 8.64 12.25
CA PRO A 48 -3.56 9.91 12.97
C PRO A 48 -2.44 10.79 12.43
N VAL A 49 -2.73 12.07 12.21
CA VAL A 49 -1.71 13.05 11.81
C VAL A 49 -0.87 13.48 13.02
N ASP A 50 -1.50 13.56 14.20
CA ASP A 50 -0.83 13.89 15.45
C ASP A 50 -0.14 12.67 16.07
N LYS A 51 1.11 12.86 16.50
CA LYS A 51 1.91 11.79 17.10
C LYS A 51 1.36 11.33 18.45
N ALA A 52 0.92 12.25 19.31
CA ALA A 52 0.41 11.87 20.62
C ALA A 52 -0.88 11.05 20.51
N LEU A 53 -1.73 11.37 19.53
CA LEU A 53 -2.91 10.57 19.20
C LEU A 53 -2.53 9.18 18.65
N ALA A 54 -1.55 9.08 17.75
CA ALA A 54 -1.05 7.80 17.26
C ALA A 54 -0.52 6.92 18.40
N ASP A 55 0.31 7.49 19.28
CA ASP A 55 0.87 6.81 20.46
C ASP A 55 -0.25 6.39 21.43
N GLN A 56 -1.28 7.22 21.63
CA GLN A 56 -2.46 6.87 22.46
C GLN A 56 -3.29 5.74 21.84
N MET A 57 -3.40 5.70 20.51
CA MET A 57 -4.15 4.67 19.79
C MET A 57 -3.34 3.37 19.60
N GLY A 58 -2.03 3.40 19.84
CA GLY A 58 -1.15 2.26 19.61
C GLY A 58 -0.98 1.89 18.13
N CYS A 59 -1.09 2.88 17.24
CA CYS A 59 -0.97 2.69 15.79
C CYS A 59 0.10 3.61 15.20
N SER A 60 0.40 3.41 13.92
CA SER A 60 1.36 4.23 13.19
C SER A 60 0.79 5.62 12.89
N GLN A 61 1.64 6.63 12.99
CA GLN A 61 1.32 7.97 12.54
C GLN A 61 1.24 8.03 11.01
N PHE A 62 0.35 8.87 10.47
CA PHE A 62 0.37 9.25 9.06
C PHE A 62 1.72 9.85 8.69
N SER A 63 2.26 9.46 7.53
CA SER A 63 3.47 10.08 6.98
C SER A 63 3.23 10.50 5.52
N PRO A 64 3.41 11.78 5.17
CA PRO A 64 3.32 12.20 3.77
C PRO A 64 4.43 11.62 2.90
N GLN A 65 5.55 11.18 3.53
CA GLN A 65 6.68 10.55 2.87
C GLN A 65 7.20 9.41 3.75
N PRO A 66 6.70 8.18 3.54
CA PRO A 66 7.25 6.99 4.19
C PRO A 66 8.78 6.90 4.11
N VAL A 67 9.40 6.35 5.15
CA VAL A 67 10.85 6.08 5.17
C VAL A 67 11.29 5.14 4.05
N ALA A 68 12.55 5.27 3.60
CA ALA A 68 13.10 4.46 2.51
C ALA A 68 12.91 2.94 2.71
N SER A 69 13.07 2.45 3.93
CA SER A 69 12.91 1.02 4.26
C SER A 69 11.48 0.50 4.03
N TYR A 70 10.46 1.37 4.16
CA TYR A 70 9.08 1.00 3.81
C TYR A 70 8.97 0.76 2.30
N TYR A 71 9.52 1.68 1.50
CA TYR A 71 9.50 1.57 0.05
C TYR A 71 10.29 0.37 -0.46
N GLU A 72 11.49 0.16 0.08
CA GLU A 72 12.34 -1.00 -0.23
C GLU A 72 11.63 -2.31 0.09
N GLY A 73 11.06 -2.45 1.30
CA GLY A 73 10.32 -3.63 1.70
C GLY A 73 9.10 -3.91 0.81
N MET A 74 8.32 -2.88 0.47
CA MET A 74 7.17 -3.02 -0.42
C MET A 74 7.59 -3.51 -1.82
N LEU A 75 8.63 -2.90 -2.39
CA LEU A 75 9.14 -3.28 -3.72
C LEU A 75 9.74 -4.69 -3.71
N GLU A 76 10.46 -5.08 -2.66
CA GLU A 76 10.99 -6.44 -2.52
C GLU A 76 9.88 -7.49 -2.42
N HIS A 77 8.81 -7.22 -1.66
CA HIS A 77 7.67 -8.13 -1.56
C HIS A 77 6.94 -8.27 -2.89
N LEU A 78 6.69 -7.17 -3.60
CA LEU A 78 6.10 -7.19 -4.93
C LEU A 78 6.97 -7.96 -5.92
N LYS A 79 8.29 -7.77 -5.87
CA LYS A 79 9.25 -8.49 -6.71
C LYS A 79 9.23 -9.99 -6.42
N ARG A 80 9.10 -10.40 -5.16
CA ARG A 80 8.93 -11.82 -4.78
C ARG A 80 7.63 -12.43 -5.32
N ILE A 81 6.54 -11.66 -5.37
CA ILE A 81 5.29 -12.11 -6.01
C ILE A 81 5.51 -12.26 -7.51
N GLU A 82 6.15 -11.29 -8.16
CA GLU A 82 6.48 -11.32 -9.59
C GLU A 82 7.37 -12.53 -9.95
N ASP A 83 8.37 -12.84 -9.13
CA ASP A 83 9.31 -13.95 -9.37
C ASP A 83 8.72 -15.33 -9.06
N SER A 84 7.52 -15.40 -8.49
CA SER A 84 6.82 -16.67 -8.26
C SER A 84 6.31 -17.29 -9.57
N ALA A 85 5.96 -18.58 -9.55
CA ALA A 85 5.41 -19.26 -10.73
C ALA A 85 4.12 -18.58 -11.24
N ASP A 86 3.23 -18.18 -10.33
CA ASP A 86 2.02 -17.43 -10.68
C ASP A 86 2.37 -16.02 -11.16
N GLY A 87 3.36 -15.35 -10.56
CA GLY A 87 3.87 -14.06 -11.03
C GLY A 87 4.32 -14.13 -12.48
N GLN A 88 5.21 -15.07 -12.82
CA GLN A 88 5.72 -15.23 -14.18
C GLN A 88 4.63 -15.62 -15.19
N ALA A 89 3.62 -16.41 -14.77
CA ALA A 89 2.46 -16.72 -15.60
C ALA A 89 1.54 -15.49 -15.81
N ALA A 90 1.35 -14.67 -14.78
CA ALA A 90 0.61 -13.42 -14.87
C ALA A 90 1.31 -12.39 -15.77
N MET A 91 2.65 -12.35 -15.76
CA MET A 91 3.43 -11.53 -16.70
C MET A 91 3.26 -11.96 -18.17
N GLN A 92 2.78 -13.19 -18.40
CA GLN A 92 2.39 -13.71 -19.73
C GLN A 92 0.88 -13.55 -19.99
N LEU A 93 0.18 -12.78 -19.15
CA LEU A 93 -1.26 -12.52 -19.23
C LEU A 93 -2.15 -13.77 -19.12
N GLU A 94 -1.67 -14.81 -18.44
CA GLU A 94 -2.49 -15.97 -18.12
C GLU A 94 -3.59 -15.56 -17.13
N ALA A 95 -4.85 -15.71 -17.53
CA ALA A 95 -5.99 -15.15 -16.81
C ALA A 95 -6.13 -15.68 -15.37
N GLY A 96 -5.89 -16.97 -15.15
CA GLY A 96 -5.94 -17.57 -13.83
C GLY A 96 -4.83 -17.05 -12.91
N ALA A 97 -3.61 -16.92 -13.43
CA ALA A 97 -2.47 -16.39 -12.71
C ALA A 97 -2.64 -14.91 -12.37
N LEU A 98 -3.16 -14.10 -13.30
CA LEU A 98 -3.48 -12.69 -13.04
C LEU A 98 -4.38 -12.53 -11.82
N GLN A 99 -5.42 -13.38 -11.68
CA GLN A 99 -6.30 -13.36 -10.50
C GLN A 99 -5.57 -13.76 -9.22
N ARG A 100 -4.82 -14.87 -9.22
CA ARG A 100 -4.07 -15.32 -8.04
C ARG A 100 -3.00 -14.32 -7.59
N VAL A 101 -2.38 -13.63 -8.54
CA VAL A 101 -1.42 -12.56 -8.27
C VAL A 101 -2.12 -11.32 -7.71
N ALA A 102 -3.29 -10.93 -8.24
CA ALA A 102 -4.08 -9.85 -7.67
C ALA A 102 -4.47 -10.13 -6.22
N GLU A 103 -4.92 -11.36 -5.91
CA GLU A 103 -5.19 -11.81 -4.54
C GLU A 103 -3.94 -11.74 -3.63
N SER A 104 -2.77 -12.06 -4.18
CA SER A 104 -1.50 -11.97 -3.45
C SER A 104 -1.10 -10.52 -3.13
N VAL A 105 -1.34 -9.59 -4.07
CA VAL A 105 -1.13 -8.15 -3.86
C VAL A 105 -2.11 -7.59 -2.84
N GLU A 106 -3.38 -7.96 -2.92
CA GLU A 106 -4.39 -7.59 -1.91
C GLU A 106 -4.00 -8.09 -0.52
N LYS A 107 -3.56 -9.35 -0.41
CA LYS A 107 -3.07 -9.90 0.85
C LYS A 107 -1.89 -9.12 1.41
N LEU A 108 -0.96 -8.67 0.56
CA LEU A 108 0.14 -7.80 0.97
C LEU A 108 -0.40 -6.47 1.52
N GLN A 109 -1.32 -5.81 0.82
CA GLN A 109 -1.94 -4.56 1.28
C GLN A 109 -2.64 -4.72 2.63
N LEU A 110 -3.42 -5.80 2.80
CA LEU A 110 -4.11 -6.08 4.06
C LEU A 110 -3.14 -6.36 5.21
N THR A 111 -2.05 -7.07 4.95
CA THR A 111 -1.01 -7.35 5.94
C THR A 111 -0.32 -6.06 6.40
N VAL A 112 0.06 -5.20 5.44
CA VAL A 112 0.67 -3.90 5.73
C VAL A 112 -0.29 -3.02 6.52
N LYS A 113 -1.58 -2.97 6.14
CA LYS A 113 -2.60 -2.24 6.89
C LYS A 113 -2.72 -2.72 8.33
N ALA A 114 -2.78 -4.03 8.54
CA ALA A 114 -2.85 -4.60 9.88
C ALA A 114 -1.61 -4.21 10.71
N ALA A 115 -0.41 -4.28 10.12
CA ALA A 115 0.81 -3.88 10.80
C ALA A 115 0.84 -2.37 11.16
N LEU A 116 0.33 -1.49 10.29
CA LEU A 116 0.20 -0.06 10.58
C LEU A 116 -0.84 0.22 11.68
N ILE A 117 -1.97 -0.50 11.66
CA ILE A 117 -3.02 -0.37 12.68
C ILE A 117 -2.52 -0.84 14.05
N ASN A 118 -1.70 -1.88 14.09
CA ASN A 118 -1.18 -2.46 15.33
C ASN A 118 0.12 -1.80 15.82
N GLY A 119 0.69 -0.86 15.07
CA GLY A 119 1.98 -0.24 15.40
C GLY A 119 3.19 -1.17 15.21
N ASP A 120 3.04 -2.25 14.44
CA ASP A 120 4.11 -3.19 14.10
C ASP A 120 5.01 -2.69 12.94
N LEU A 121 4.53 -1.70 12.19
CA LEU A 121 5.23 -1.08 11.05
C LEU A 121 5.19 0.44 11.16
N PHE A 122 6.31 1.12 10.94
CA PHE A 122 6.39 2.59 11.03
C PHE A 122 6.72 3.21 9.68
N LEU A 123 6.17 4.42 9.45
CA LEU A 123 6.36 5.18 8.21
C LEU A 123 7.28 6.39 8.39
N GLY A 124 7.66 6.73 9.62
CA GLY A 124 8.43 7.92 9.98
C GLY A 124 8.84 7.90 11.44
#